data_AF-A0A542YKT4-F1
#
_entry.id   AF-A0A542YKT4-F1
#
_cell.length_a   1.000
_cell.length_b   1.000
_cell.length_c   1.000
_cell.angle_alpha   90.00
_cell.angle_beta   90.00
_cell.angle_gamma   90.00
#
_symmetry.space_group_name_H-M   'P 1'
#
loop_
_entity.id
_entity.type
_entity.pdbx_description
1 polymer ?
#
loop_
_entity_poly.entity_id
_entity_poly.type
_entity_poly.pdbx_seq_one_letter_code
_entity_poly.pdbx_strand_id
1 'polypeptide(L)'
;MPSENELRTMLADVPLPKLDIDTGSVIRRSRRRRLPRQIGVGSAMTLAVIGIGVAGFTRLQPSPVGMMAETASDSSGAGEWAPTFSGGGTTGLAPIEKLNGCGGPLAEVTPNEAGLVLEPQFEASVAAGTQQVAGTVTLLNTGTQQVRGTTAASPTMTLSQDGVTVWHSNGPTIMLAALVDLAPGASREYDATITPVLCGEEDETQEQFRAELPPLEPGEYQLSAAILLTPEDGSAGQLVTGPAQAITIE
;
A
#
# COMPACT_ATOMS: atom_id res chain seq x y z
N MET A 1 -44.68 4.63 -6.34
CA MET A 1 -43.71 3.60 -5.91
C MET A 1 -44.31 2.25 -6.24
N PRO A 2 -43.63 1.40 -7.02
CA PRO A 2 -44.13 0.07 -7.33
C PRO A 2 -44.19 -0.79 -6.06
N SER A 3 -45.19 -1.66 -5.99
CA SER A 3 -45.37 -2.62 -4.89
C SER A 3 -44.39 -3.78 -4.98
N GLU A 4 -44.13 -4.47 -3.86
CA GLU A 4 -43.26 -5.65 -3.83
C GLU A 4 -43.69 -6.74 -4.83
N ASN A 5 -45.00 -6.89 -5.03
CA ASN A 5 -45.55 -7.84 -6.00
C ASN A 5 -45.27 -7.43 -7.45
N GLU A 6 -45.29 -6.14 -7.78
CA GLU A 6 -44.90 -5.65 -9.11
C GLU A 6 -43.41 -5.88 -9.38
N LEU A 7 -42.56 -5.68 -8.37
CA LEU A 7 -41.12 -5.96 -8.49
C LEU A 7 -40.87 -7.46 -8.73
N ARG A 8 -41.54 -8.35 -7.99
CA ARG A 8 -41.40 -9.81 -8.18
C ARG A 8 -41.86 -10.26 -9.57
N THR A 9 -42.92 -9.64 -10.09
CA THR A 9 -43.44 -9.99 -11.42
C THR A 9 -42.50 -9.50 -12.52
N MET A 10 -41.92 -8.30 -12.38
CA MET A 10 -40.92 -7.77 -13.32
C MET A 10 -39.62 -8.59 -13.33
N LEU A 11 -39.21 -9.15 -12.20
CA LEU A 11 -38.01 -10.01 -12.10
C LEU A 11 -38.24 -11.43 -12.63
N ALA A 12 -39.47 -11.95 -12.55
CA ALA A 12 -39.79 -13.30 -13.03
C ALA A 12 -39.82 -13.42 -14.57
N ASP A 13 -40.08 -12.31 -15.27
CA ASP A 13 -40.25 -12.27 -16.73
C ASP A 13 -38.95 -12.00 -17.52
N VAL A 14 -37.79 -11.96 -16.86
CA VAL A 14 -36.50 -11.88 -17.56
C VAL A 14 -36.04 -13.29 -17.93
N PRO A 15 -36.12 -13.70 -19.21
CA PRO A 15 -35.62 -15.01 -19.63
C PRO A 15 -34.10 -15.00 -19.52
N LEU A 16 -33.58 -15.45 -18.38
CA LEU A 16 -32.16 -15.61 -18.19
C LEU A 16 -31.66 -16.71 -19.15
N PRO A 17 -30.62 -16.44 -19.95
CA PRO A 17 -29.98 -17.49 -20.72
C PRO A 17 -29.50 -18.55 -19.74
N LYS A 18 -29.87 -19.81 -19.99
CA LYS A 18 -29.35 -20.96 -19.23
C LYS A 18 -27.85 -21.03 -19.49
N LEU A 19 -27.06 -20.32 -18.70
CA LEU A 19 -25.63 -20.52 -18.63
C LEU A 19 -25.42 -21.87 -17.94
N ASP A 20 -25.24 -22.90 -18.75
CA ASP A 20 -24.80 -24.21 -18.29
C ASP A 20 -23.33 -24.07 -17.89
N ILE A 21 -23.11 -23.73 -16.62
CA ILE A 21 -21.77 -23.63 -16.06
C ILE A 21 -21.25 -25.07 -15.90
N ASP A 22 -20.34 -25.46 -16.78
CA ASP A 22 -19.60 -26.72 -16.67
C ASP A 22 -18.69 -26.68 -15.43
N THR A 23 -19.28 -27.06 -14.29
CA THR A 23 -18.61 -27.17 -12.99
C THR A 23 -17.41 -28.14 -13.04
N GLY A 24 -17.44 -29.13 -13.93
CA GLY A 24 -16.35 -30.06 -14.16
C GLY A 24 -15.10 -29.37 -14.71
N SER A 25 -15.27 -28.46 -15.67
CA SER A 25 -14.17 -27.68 -16.24
C SER A 25 -13.51 -26.75 -15.19
N VAL A 26 -14.31 -26.15 -14.31
CA VAL A 26 -13.84 -25.24 -13.26
C VAL A 26 -13.03 -26.00 -12.19
N ILE A 27 -13.54 -27.15 -11.73
CA ILE A 27 -12.84 -27.99 -10.74
C ILE A 27 -11.54 -28.57 -11.30
N ARG A 28 -11.53 -28.98 -12.58
CA ARG A 28 -10.32 -29.52 -13.23
C ARG A 28 -9.23 -28.45 -13.38
N ARG A 29 -9.61 -27.20 -13.68
CA ARG A 29 -8.69 -26.06 -13.78
C ARG A 29 -8.09 -25.70 -12.43
N SER A 30 -8.87 -25.76 -11.35
CA SER A 30 -8.37 -25.45 -10.00
C SER A 30 -7.38 -26.50 -9.49
N ARG A 31 -7.65 -27.80 -9.71
CA ARG A 31 -6.74 -28.89 -9.28
C ARG A 31 -5.40 -28.86 -9.99
N ARG A 32 -5.33 -28.44 -11.26
CA ARG A 32 -4.07 -28.38 -12.02
C ARG A 32 -3.08 -27.35 -11.47
N ARG A 33 -3.55 -26.33 -10.75
CA ARG A 33 -2.71 -25.32 -10.10
C ARG A 33 -2.20 -25.72 -8.72
N ARG A 34 -2.81 -26.74 -8.08
CA ARG A 34 -2.46 -27.19 -6.73
C ARG A 34 -1.52 -28.40 -6.68
N LEU A 35 -0.98 -28.84 -7.82
CA LEU A 35 0.05 -29.88 -7.83
C LEU A 35 1.35 -29.30 -7.26
N PRO A 36 1.74 -29.65 -6.02
CA PRO A 36 2.99 -29.19 -5.46
C PRO A 36 4.10 -29.88 -6.24
N ARG A 37 4.94 -29.10 -6.93
CA ARG A 37 6.20 -29.60 -7.49
C ARG A 37 7.18 -29.86 -6.34
N GLN A 38 6.92 -30.90 -5.55
CA GLN A 38 7.89 -31.44 -4.61
C GLN A 38 8.75 -32.47 -5.36
N ILE A 39 9.77 -31.96 -6.05
CA ILE A 39 10.87 -32.76 -6.60
C ILE A 39 12.16 -32.15 -6.07
N GLY A 40 12.98 -32.97 -5.39
CA GLY A 40 14.41 -32.72 -5.26
C GLY A 40 14.93 -32.48 -3.84
N VAL A 41 14.88 -33.50 -2.98
CA VAL A 41 15.86 -33.67 -1.90
C VAL A 41 17.23 -33.90 -2.57
N GLY A 42 18.17 -32.99 -2.35
CA GLY A 42 19.54 -33.09 -2.85
C GLY A 42 20.51 -32.54 -1.82
N SER A 43 21.06 -33.43 -1.00
CA SER A 43 22.14 -33.19 -0.06
C SER A 43 23.46 -32.93 -0.77
N ALA A 44 24.23 -31.94 -0.30
CA ALA A 44 25.68 -31.90 -0.49
C ALA A 44 26.35 -31.15 0.67
N MET A 45 26.94 -31.93 1.57
CA MET A 45 27.97 -31.48 2.51
C MET A 45 29.24 -31.12 1.73
N THR A 46 29.90 -30.03 2.12
CA THR A 46 31.36 -29.90 1.92
C THR A 46 31.98 -29.10 3.07
N LEU A 47 32.78 -29.82 3.88
CA LEU A 47 33.74 -29.30 4.85
C LEU A 47 35.09 -29.11 4.14
N ALA A 48 35.75 -27.96 4.32
CA ALA A 48 37.21 -27.78 4.18
C ALA A 48 37.59 -26.41 4.80
N VAL A 49 38.22 -26.33 5.98
CA VAL A 49 39.64 -26.55 6.32
C VAL A 49 40.52 -25.29 6.11
N ILE A 50 40.90 -24.72 7.26
CA ILE A 50 42.21 -24.17 7.68
C ILE A 50 42.87 -23.06 6.82
N GLY A 51 42.99 -21.88 7.45
CA GLY A 51 44.03 -20.88 7.16
C GLY A 51 44.51 -20.23 8.46
N ILE A 52 45.68 -20.67 8.94
CA ILE A 52 46.41 -20.14 10.10
C ILE A 52 47.40 -19.07 9.63
N GLY A 53 47.47 -17.95 10.37
CA GLY A 53 48.69 -17.16 10.62
C GLY A 53 48.54 -15.64 10.48
N VAL A 54 49.20 -14.75 11.24
CA VAL A 54 50.03 -14.77 12.46
C VAL A 54 50.19 -13.29 12.91
N ALA A 55 50.09 -13.05 14.23
CA ALA A 55 50.72 -12.05 15.12
C ALA A 55 50.83 -10.53 14.83
N GLY A 56 50.57 -9.78 15.92
CA GLY A 56 51.09 -8.44 16.25
C GLY A 56 49.99 -7.55 16.86
N PHE A 57 50.05 -6.92 18.03
CA PHE A 57 51.14 -6.63 18.97
C PHE A 57 50.53 -6.42 20.37
N THR A 58 51.32 -6.80 21.37
CA THR A 58 51.09 -6.74 22.82
C THR A 58 51.05 -5.29 23.34
N ARG A 59 50.06 -4.92 24.17
CA ARG A 59 50.26 -3.94 25.25
C ARG A 59 49.62 -4.44 26.55
N LEU A 60 50.51 -4.66 27.51
CA LEU A 60 50.26 -4.97 28.91
C LEU A 60 49.66 -3.76 29.64
N GLN A 61 48.71 -3.98 30.54
CA GLN A 61 48.67 -3.43 31.92
C GLN A 61 47.47 -4.03 32.71
N PRO A 62 47.51 -4.03 34.06
CA PRO A 62 47.22 -5.23 34.87
C PRO A 62 45.89 -5.19 35.64
N SER A 63 45.44 -6.39 36.05
CA SER A 63 44.31 -6.68 36.94
C SER A 63 44.45 -6.06 38.35
N PRO A 64 43.36 -6.03 39.14
CA PRO A 64 43.15 -7.16 40.06
C PRO A 64 41.70 -7.65 40.22
N VAL A 65 41.64 -8.99 40.35
CA VAL A 65 40.75 -9.87 41.14
C VAL A 65 39.58 -9.24 41.92
N GLY A 66 38.37 -9.78 41.66
CA GLY A 66 37.19 -9.72 42.52
C GLY A 66 36.33 -10.98 42.32
N MET A 67 35.93 -11.60 43.43
CA MET A 67 35.28 -12.92 43.58
C MET A 67 33.75 -12.93 43.33
N MET A 68 33.19 -14.15 43.27
CA MET A 68 31.79 -14.59 43.48
C MET A 68 30.89 -14.59 42.23
N ALA A 69 30.38 -15.72 41.73
CA ALA A 69 29.46 -16.74 42.28
C ALA A 69 27.97 -16.35 42.19
N GLU A 70 27.21 -17.29 41.61
CA GLU A 70 25.75 -17.50 41.70
C GLU A 70 24.75 -16.63 40.90
N THR A 71 24.12 -17.33 39.94
CA THR A 71 22.68 -17.44 39.64
C THR A 71 21.77 -16.23 39.41
N ALA A 72 20.92 -16.46 38.41
CA ALA A 72 19.51 -16.05 38.27
C ALA A 72 19.24 -14.81 37.39
N SER A 73 18.54 -15.14 36.31
CA SER A 73 17.36 -14.48 35.76
C SER A 73 17.38 -13.00 35.39
N ASP A 74 16.83 -12.82 34.20
CA ASP A 74 16.00 -11.72 33.72
C ASP A 74 16.57 -10.75 32.68
N SER A 75 15.80 -10.72 31.59
CA SER A 75 15.53 -9.58 30.71
C SER A 75 16.66 -9.06 29.83
N SER A 76 16.56 -9.39 28.54
CA SER A 76 16.39 -8.35 27.51
C SER A 76 15.84 -8.99 26.25
N GLY A 77 14.51 -8.94 26.13
CA GLY A 77 13.85 -9.04 24.85
C GLY A 77 14.27 -7.83 24.01
N ALA A 78 15.16 -8.05 23.06
CA ALA A 78 15.20 -7.26 21.85
C ALA A 78 14.09 -7.82 20.95
N GLY A 79 12.89 -7.28 21.10
CA GLY A 79 11.80 -7.48 20.16
C GLY A 79 12.19 -6.84 18.84
N GLU A 80 12.89 -7.60 18.00
CA GLU A 80 13.08 -7.30 16.59
C GLU A 80 11.71 -7.45 15.92
N TRP A 81 10.95 -6.35 15.87
CA TRP A 81 9.76 -6.24 15.02
C TRP A 81 10.22 -6.11 13.56
N ALA A 82 10.79 -7.20 13.04
CA ALA A 82 10.84 -7.43 11.61
C ALA A 82 9.60 -8.26 11.26
N PRO A 83 8.64 -7.74 10.45
CA PRO A 83 7.53 -8.56 10.01
C PRO A 83 8.09 -9.68 9.14
N THR A 84 8.17 -10.88 9.70
CA THR A 84 8.57 -12.08 8.98
C THR A 84 7.38 -12.54 8.14
N PHE A 85 7.29 -12.03 6.91
CA PHE A 85 6.33 -12.52 5.93
C PHE A 85 6.76 -13.90 5.43
N SER A 86 6.31 -14.94 6.13
CA SER A 86 6.45 -16.32 5.69
C SER A 86 5.33 -16.66 4.70
N GLY A 87 5.53 -16.31 3.43
CA GLY A 87 4.63 -16.65 2.34
C GLY A 87 5.37 -16.68 1.01
N GLY A 88 5.76 -17.86 0.55
CA GLY A 88 6.36 -18.05 -0.77
C GLY A 88 5.37 -17.67 -1.88
N GLY A 89 5.49 -16.45 -2.36
CA GLY A 89 4.77 -15.85 -3.47
C GLY A 89 5.53 -14.58 -3.84
N THR A 90 5.52 -14.20 -5.12
CA THR A 90 6.10 -12.94 -5.59
C THR A 90 5.86 -11.85 -4.55
N THR A 91 6.92 -11.20 -4.06
CA THR A 91 6.87 -10.02 -3.18
C THR A 91 6.13 -8.92 -3.91
N GLY A 92 4.81 -9.03 -3.94
CA GLY A 92 3.91 -8.05 -4.51
C GLY A 92 3.92 -6.86 -3.57
N LEU A 93 3.90 -5.67 -4.16
CA LEU A 93 3.64 -4.45 -3.40
C LEU A 93 2.36 -4.65 -2.59
N ALA A 94 2.38 -4.19 -1.34
CA ALA A 94 1.15 -4.08 -0.57
C ALA A 94 0.12 -3.27 -1.38
N PRO A 95 -1.18 -3.53 -1.24
CA PRO A 95 -2.20 -2.68 -1.83
C PRO A 95 -1.91 -1.22 -1.51
N ILE A 96 -2.02 -0.33 -2.50
CA ILE A 96 -1.66 1.08 -2.36
C ILE A 96 -2.51 1.78 -1.31
N GLU A 97 -3.73 1.30 -1.11
CA GLU A 97 -4.66 1.76 -0.08
C GLU A 97 -4.18 1.45 1.34
N LYS A 98 -3.18 0.56 1.50
CA LYS A 98 -2.54 0.22 2.77
C LYS A 98 -1.18 0.89 2.96
N LEU A 99 -0.80 1.80 2.07
CA LEU A 99 0.47 2.51 2.16
C LEU A 99 0.56 3.38 3.42
N ASN A 100 -0.54 4.06 3.76
CA ASN A 100 -0.63 5.02 4.86
C ASN A 100 -1.81 4.64 5.75
N GLY A 101 -1.59 3.72 6.68
CA GLY A 101 -2.64 3.29 7.61
C GLY A 101 -2.93 4.34 8.69
N CYS A 102 -4.18 4.41 9.15
CA CYS A 102 -4.67 5.27 10.22
C CYS A 102 -3.79 5.16 11.49
N GLY A 103 -3.36 6.31 12.02
CA GLY A 103 -2.47 6.39 13.18
C GLY A 103 -1.01 5.99 12.90
N GLY A 104 -0.71 5.50 11.70
CA GLY A 104 0.64 5.15 11.26
C GLY A 104 1.44 6.36 10.78
N PRO A 105 2.76 6.21 10.63
CA PRO A 105 3.58 7.22 9.99
C PRO A 105 3.22 7.34 8.50
N LEU A 106 3.26 8.57 7.98
CA LEU A 106 3.16 8.83 6.55
C LEU A 106 4.35 8.17 5.84
N ALA A 107 4.07 7.39 4.79
CA ALA A 107 5.11 6.77 3.98
C ALA A 107 6.02 7.84 3.34
N GLU A 108 7.33 7.55 3.31
CA GLU A 108 8.30 8.47 2.73
C GLU A 108 8.10 8.61 1.22
N VAL A 109 8.06 9.87 0.76
CA VAL A 109 7.96 10.20 -0.66
C VAL A 109 9.30 9.91 -1.33
N THR A 110 9.38 8.78 -2.03
CA THR A 110 10.55 8.46 -2.86
C THR A 110 10.29 8.91 -4.30
N PRO A 111 11.22 9.65 -4.94
CA PRO A 111 11.09 9.98 -6.36
C PRO A 111 10.91 8.72 -7.20
N ASN A 112 9.94 8.74 -8.11
CA ASN A 112 9.73 7.65 -9.05
C ASN A 112 10.88 7.62 -10.07
N GLU A 113 11.43 6.43 -10.36
CA GLU A 113 12.59 6.28 -11.25
C GLU A 113 12.31 6.73 -12.70
N ALA A 114 11.06 6.68 -13.15
CA ALA A 114 10.65 7.17 -14.47
C ALA A 114 10.47 8.71 -14.52
N GLY A 115 10.65 9.40 -13.39
CA GLY A 115 10.47 10.85 -13.28
C GLY A 115 9.01 11.28 -13.20
N LEU A 116 8.11 10.40 -12.78
CA LEU A 116 6.71 10.75 -12.54
C LEU A 116 6.52 11.38 -11.15
N VAL A 117 5.70 12.42 -11.07
CA VAL A 117 5.35 13.13 -9.83
C VAL A 117 3.85 13.38 -9.77
N LEU A 118 3.24 13.21 -8.59
CA LEU A 118 1.85 13.61 -8.33
C LEU A 118 1.79 14.95 -7.59
N GLU A 119 0.93 15.86 -8.04
CA GLU A 119 0.72 17.17 -7.42
C GLU A 119 -0.77 17.37 -7.09
N PRO A 120 -1.17 17.24 -5.81
CA PRO A 120 -2.53 17.55 -5.38
C PRO A 120 -2.85 19.04 -5.52
N GLN A 121 -4.08 19.33 -5.93
CA GLN A 121 -4.63 20.68 -6.09
C GLN A 121 -6.03 20.73 -5.49
N PHE A 122 -6.08 21.09 -4.21
CA PHE A 122 -7.29 21.35 -3.44
C PHE A 122 -7.34 22.82 -3.00
N GLU A 123 -8.52 23.29 -2.58
CA GLU A 123 -8.62 24.58 -1.89
C GLU A 123 -7.76 24.55 -0.62
N ALA A 124 -7.07 25.66 -0.33
CA ALA A 124 -6.15 25.73 0.81
C ALA A 124 -6.88 25.67 2.16
N SER A 125 -8.17 26.00 2.19
CA SER A 125 -9.02 25.91 3.37
C SER A 125 -10.28 25.13 3.02
N VAL A 126 -10.63 24.15 3.85
CA VAL A 126 -11.81 23.31 3.67
C VAL A 126 -12.55 23.16 4.99
N ALA A 127 -13.87 23.12 4.93
CA ALA A 127 -14.68 22.95 6.13
C ALA A 127 -14.47 21.57 6.76
N ALA A 128 -14.37 21.51 8.09
CA ALA A 128 -14.49 20.26 8.83
C ALA A 128 -15.84 19.59 8.55
N GLY A 129 -15.88 18.26 8.59
CA GLY A 129 -17.13 17.52 8.53
C GLY A 129 -17.04 16.23 7.72
N THR A 130 -18.22 15.65 7.50
CA THR A 130 -18.39 14.37 6.80
C THR A 130 -18.67 14.54 5.30
N GLN A 131 -18.60 15.77 4.78
CA GLN A 131 -18.82 16.04 3.37
C GLN A 131 -17.56 15.76 2.56
N GLN A 132 -17.74 15.25 1.35
CA GLN A 132 -16.64 15.08 0.41
C GLN A 132 -16.21 16.44 -0.13
N VAL A 133 -14.90 16.68 -0.09
CA VAL A 133 -14.26 17.81 -0.75
C VAL A 133 -13.65 17.31 -2.05
N ALA A 134 -14.01 17.94 -3.16
CA ALA A 134 -13.46 17.63 -4.47
C ALA A 134 -12.20 18.44 -4.75
N GLY A 135 -11.28 17.86 -5.51
CA GLY A 135 -10.08 18.50 -6.01
C GLY A 135 -9.53 17.72 -7.19
N THR A 136 -8.33 18.09 -7.63
CA THR A 136 -7.63 17.39 -8.71
C THR A 136 -6.23 16.96 -8.27
N VAL A 137 -5.68 15.97 -8.95
CA VAL A 137 -4.28 15.57 -8.81
C VAL A 137 -3.66 15.52 -10.20
N THR A 138 -2.55 16.22 -10.38
CA THR A 138 -1.80 16.21 -11.63
C THR A 138 -0.69 15.18 -11.57
N LEU A 139 -0.68 14.23 -12.50
CA LEU A 139 0.46 13.35 -12.78
C LEU A 139 1.34 14.01 -13.85
N LEU A 140 2.54 14.43 -13.46
CA LEU A 140 3.51 15.11 -14.34
C LEU A 140 4.70 14.19 -14.65
N ASN A 141 5.08 14.12 -15.92
CA ASN A 141 6.35 13.50 -16.32
C ASN A 141 7.48 14.54 -16.31
N THR A 142 8.24 14.56 -15.22
CA THR A 142 9.46 15.39 -15.06
C THR A 142 10.71 14.71 -15.63
N GLY A 143 10.60 13.46 -16.07
CA GLY A 143 11.68 12.69 -16.67
C GLY A 143 12.03 13.13 -18.11
N THR A 144 12.97 12.42 -18.71
CA THR A 144 13.44 12.68 -20.08
C THR A 144 12.90 11.67 -21.11
N GLN A 145 12.20 10.65 -20.66
CA GLN A 145 11.64 9.59 -21.50
C GLN A 145 10.12 9.65 -21.51
N GLN A 146 9.51 9.16 -22.58
CA GLN A 146 8.06 8.94 -22.62
C GLN A 146 7.69 7.79 -21.67
N VAL A 147 6.62 7.98 -20.90
CA VAL A 147 6.10 6.95 -19.99
C VAL A 147 4.76 6.45 -20.48
N ARG A 148 4.63 5.12 -20.60
CA ARG A 148 3.41 4.44 -21.03
C ARG A 148 2.98 3.35 -20.05
N GLY A 149 1.68 3.25 -19.83
CA GLY A 149 1.11 2.21 -18.98
C GLY A 149 -0.33 2.48 -18.62
N THR A 150 -0.77 1.90 -17.51
CA THR A 150 -2.11 2.08 -16.95
C THR A 150 -2.06 2.39 -15.47
N THR A 151 -2.93 3.26 -14.99
CA THR A 151 -3.15 3.52 -13.56
C THR A 151 -4.61 3.24 -13.20
N ALA A 152 -4.95 3.35 -11.91
CA ALA A 152 -6.34 3.56 -11.51
C ALA A 152 -6.89 4.89 -12.07
N ALA A 153 -8.21 5.02 -12.14
CA ALA A 153 -8.88 6.25 -12.59
C ALA A 153 -8.89 7.37 -11.54
N SER A 154 -8.58 7.06 -10.28
CA SER A 154 -8.45 8.02 -9.19
C SER A 154 -7.26 7.63 -8.30
N PRO A 155 -6.47 8.61 -7.83
CA PRO A 155 -5.37 8.35 -6.90
C PRO A 155 -5.89 8.01 -5.50
N THR A 156 -5.07 7.30 -4.74
CA THR A 156 -5.24 7.15 -3.29
C THR A 156 -4.82 8.46 -2.62
N MET A 157 -5.69 8.99 -1.76
CA MET A 157 -5.44 10.24 -1.04
C MET A 157 -5.13 9.94 0.44
N THR A 158 -4.31 10.77 1.07
CA THR A 158 -3.98 10.66 2.50
C THR A 158 -3.89 12.04 3.12
N LEU A 159 -4.58 12.27 4.23
CA LEU A 159 -4.38 13.42 5.11
C LEU A 159 -3.52 12.98 6.29
N SER A 160 -2.57 13.83 6.65
CA SER A 160 -1.69 13.62 7.79
C SER A 160 -1.53 14.91 8.60
N GLN A 161 -1.27 14.74 9.88
CA GLN A 161 -0.92 15.82 10.81
C GLN A 161 0.37 15.42 11.51
N ASP A 162 1.36 16.30 11.49
CA ASP A 162 2.68 16.03 12.09
C ASP A 162 3.34 14.71 11.63
N GLY A 163 3.12 14.35 10.36
CA GLY A 163 3.64 13.11 9.76
C GLY A 163 2.90 11.83 10.16
N VAL A 164 1.77 11.95 10.86
CA VAL A 164 0.89 10.83 11.23
C VAL A 164 -0.36 10.85 10.36
N THR A 165 -0.72 9.71 9.78
CA THR A 165 -1.93 9.59 8.97
C THR A 165 -3.18 9.67 9.85
N VAL A 166 -4.05 10.64 9.56
CA VAL A 166 -5.33 10.84 10.25
C VAL A 166 -6.51 10.37 9.40
N TRP A 167 -6.32 10.27 8.08
CA TRP A 167 -7.30 9.80 7.12
C TRP A 167 -6.61 9.32 5.84
N HIS A 168 -7.16 8.30 5.19
CA HIS A 168 -6.79 7.93 3.84
C HIS A 168 -8.02 7.47 3.05
N SER A 169 -7.96 7.52 1.73
CA SER A 169 -9.00 6.92 0.90
C SER A 169 -9.07 5.41 1.17
N ASN A 170 -10.25 4.94 1.52
CA ASN A 170 -10.59 3.54 1.76
C ASN A 170 -11.85 3.22 0.94
N GLY A 171 -12.05 1.97 0.56
CA GLY A 171 -13.15 1.55 -0.29
C GLY A 171 -12.70 0.70 -1.47
N PRO A 172 -13.64 0.01 -2.13
CA PRO A 172 -13.34 -0.67 -3.37
C PRO A 172 -12.95 0.35 -4.45
N THR A 173 -11.68 0.34 -4.86
CA THR A 173 -11.23 1.07 -6.04
C THR A 173 -11.94 0.47 -7.25
N ILE A 174 -12.87 1.23 -7.85
CA ILE A 174 -13.51 0.81 -9.11
C ILE A 174 -12.36 0.63 -10.12
N MET A 175 -12.19 -0.59 -10.63
CA MET A 175 -11.10 -0.98 -11.53
C MET A 175 -11.21 -0.37 -12.94
N LEU A 176 -11.58 0.91 -13.03
CA LEU A 176 -11.43 1.69 -14.25
C LEU A 176 -9.95 2.00 -14.41
N ALA A 177 -9.35 1.42 -15.44
CA ALA A 177 -7.98 1.72 -15.80
C ALA A 177 -7.94 3.03 -16.60
N ALA A 178 -7.05 3.94 -16.23
CA ALA A 178 -6.69 5.10 -17.02
C ALA A 178 -5.42 4.80 -17.80
N LEU A 179 -5.45 5.00 -19.13
CA LEU A 179 -4.27 4.90 -19.98
C LEU A 179 -3.34 6.09 -19.72
N VAL A 180 -2.07 5.82 -19.47
CA VAL A 180 -1.03 6.85 -19.32
C VAL A 180 -0.14 6.77 -20.55
N ASP A 181 -0.01 7.89 -21.25
CA ASP A 181 0.96 8.10 -22.33
C ASP A 181 1.47 9.54 -22.24
N LEU A 182 2.54 9.74 -21.48
CA LEU A 182 3.07 11.05 -21.15
C LEU A 182 4.46 11.23 -21.75
N ALA A 183 4.58 12.14 -22.72
CA ALA A 183 5.87 12.65 -23.16
C ALA A 183 6.59 13.42 -22.02
N PRO A 184 7.90 13.68 -22.12
CA PRO A 184 8.59 14.58 -21.19
C PRO A 184 7.89 15.93 -21.07
N GLY A 185 7.60 16.37 -19.84
CA GLY A 185 6.87 17.59 -19.53
C GLY A 185 5.36 17.52 -19.73
N ALA A 186 4.81 16.42 -20.24
CA ALA A 186 3.36 16.23 -20.35
C ALA A 186 2.76 15.85 -18.98
N SER A 187 1.49 16.20 -18.80
CA SER A 187 0.74 15.89 -17.58
C SER A 187 -0.63 15.27 -17.89
N ARG A 188 -1.20 14.63 -16.87
CA ARG A 188 -2.56 14.12 -16.86
C ARG A 188 -3.23 14.47 -15.53
N GLU A 189 -4.47 14.93 -15.59
CA GLU A 189 -5.26 15.22 -14.39
C GLU A 189 -6.13 14.03 -14.00
N TYR A 190 -6.34 13.89 -12.70
CA TYR A 190 -7.25 12.93 -12.09
C TYR A 190 -8.20 13.68 -11.14
N ASP A 191 -9.47 13.32 -11.18
CA ASP A 191 -10.41 13.74 -10.16
C ASP A 191 -10.07 13.02 -8.84
N ALA A 192 -10.08 13.77 -7.74
CA ALA A 192 -9.81 13.28 -6.41
C ALA A 192 -10.82 13.84 -5.41
N THR A 193 -11.09 13.05 -4.37
CA THR A 193 -11.94 13.49 -3.26
C THR A 193 -11.30 13.13 -1.93
N ILE A 194 -11.54 13.97 -0.94
CA ILE A 194 -11.21 13.70 0.47
C ILE A 194 -12.45 13.82 1.33
N THR A 195 -12.44 13.19 2.50
CA THR A 195 -13.46 13.39 3.53
C THR A 195 -12.72 13.72 4.83
N PRO A 196 -12.81 14.96 5.37
CA PRO A 196 -12.05 15.40 6.53
C PRO A 196 -12.56 14.79 7.85
N VAL A 197 -12.44 13.47 7.98
CA VAL A 197 -12.83 12.69 9.14
C VAL A 197 -11.63 11.91 9.69
N LEU A 198 -11.58 11.70 11.00
CA LEU A 198 -10.53 10.93 11.65
C LEU A 198 -10.83 9.43 11.56
N CYS A 199 -9.89 8.64 11.04
CA CYS A 199 -9.96 7.18 11.05
C CYS A 199 -9.10 6.58 12.17
N GLY A 200 -9.53 5.41 12.69
CA GLY A 200 -8.79 4.64 13.69
C GLY A 200 -8.26 3.32 13.15
N GLU A 201 -7.43 2.63 13.95
CA GLU A 201 -6.92 1.29 13.61
C GLU A 201 -8.06 0.27 13.40
N GLU A 202 -9.19 0.43 14.09
CA GLU A 202 -10.35 -0.44 13.89
C GLU A 202 -10.96 -0.33 12.49
N ASP A 203 -10.79 0.84 11.84
CA ASP A 203 -11.33 1.15 10.52
C ASP A 203 -10.46 0.56 9.39
N GLU A 204 -9.22 0.14 9.69
CA GLU A 204 -8.29 -0.48 8.74
C GLU A 204 -8.67 -1.90 8.33
N THR A 205 -9.41 -2.61 9.20
CA THR A 205 -9.72 -4.03 8.96
C THR A 205 -10.87 -4.23 7.97
N GLN A 206 -11.57 -3.15 7.63
CA GLN A 206 -12.76 -3.17 6.78
C GLN A 206 -12.42 -2.75 5.34
N GLU A 207 -13.23 -3.21 4.39
CA GLU A 207 -13.10 -2.83 2.96
C GLU A 207 -13.48 -1.36 2.69
N GLN A 208 -14.20 -0.74 3.62
CA GLN A 208 -14.64 0.64 3.59
C GLN A 208 -14.75 1.15 5.03
N PHE A 209 -14.59 2.46 5.22
CA PHE A 209 -14.83 3.07 6.52
C PHE A 209 -16.31 2.99 6.93
N ARG A 210 -16.55 2.99 8.25
CA ARG A 210 -17.88 3.17 8.82
C ARG A 210 -18.45 4.55 8.44
N ALA A 211 -19.77 4.64 8.33
CA ALA A 211 -20.44 5.86 7.88
C ALA A 211 -20.27 7.06 8.83
N GLU A 212 -20.05 6.80 10.13
CA GLU A 212 -20.01 7.81 11.19
C GLU A 212 -18.60 7.90 11.79
N LEU A 213 -17.66 8.40 11.00
CA LEU A 213 -16.35 8.80 11.54
C LEU A 213 -16.43 10.21 12.13
N PRO A 214 -15.73 10.47 13.24
CA PRO A 214 -15.66 11.81 13.81
C PRO A 214 -14.98 12.78 12.83
N PRO A 215 -15.43 14.04 12.72
CA PRO A 215 -14.76 15.03 11.89
C PRO A 215 -13.33 15.29 12.41
N LEU A 216 -12.43 15.70 11.53
CA LEU A 216 -11.12 16.21 11.93
C LEU A 216 -11.28 17.52 12.70
N GLU A 217 -10.41 17.71 13.70
CA GLU A 217 -10.34 18.98 14.43
C GLU A 217 -9.76 20.08 13.51
N PRO A 218 -10.16 21.35 13.70
CA PRO A 218 -9.59 22.45 12.93
C PRO A 218 -8.07 22.55 13.10
N GLY A 219 -7.35 22.84 12.02
CA GLY A 219 -5.88 22.92 12.05
C GLY A 219 -5.21 22.77 10.69
N GLU A 220 -3.87 22.74 10.71
CA GLU A 220 -3.05 22.50 9.52
C GLU A 220 -2.80 21.00 9.32
N TYR A 221 -2.93 20.56 8.07
CA TYR A 221 -2.74 19.18 7.64
C TYR A 221 -1.94 19.13 6.33
N GLN A 222 -1.38 17.96 6.04
CA GLN A 222 -0.67 17.66 4.81
C GLN A 222 -1.45 16.63 4.00
N LEU A 223 -1.83 17.01 2.78
CA LEU A 223 -2.53 16.17 1.82
C LEU A 223 -1.54 15.60 0.81
N SER A 224 -1.43 14.28 0.75
CA SER A 224 -0.59 13.57 -0.22
C SER A 224 -1.43 12.66 -1.11
N ALA A 225 -0.93 12.42 -2.33
CA ALA A 225 -1.52 11.50 -3.28
C ALA A 225 -0.53 10.39 -3.65
N ALA A 226 -1.06 9.19 -3.91
CA ALA A 226 -0.31 8.06 -4.41
C ALA A 226 -1.09 7.35 -5.53
N ILE A 227 -0.40 6.89 -6.57
CA ILE A 227 -1.01 6.06 -7.61
C ILE A 227 -0.03 4.97 -8.08
N LEU A 228 -0.55 3.78 -8.35
CA LEU A 228 0.24 2.69 -8.92
C LEU A 228 0.19 2.76 -10.44
N LEU A 229 1.33 2.94 -11.09
CA LEU A 229 1.50 2.77 -12.52
C LEU A 229 1.84 1.32 -12.82
N THR A 230 1.12 0.70 -13.74
CA THR A 230 1.52 -0.57 -14.37
C THR A 230 2.09 -0.26 -15.75
N PRO A 231 3.42 -0.34 -15.95
CA PRO A 231 4.03 -0.03 -17.24
C PRO A 231 3.57 -0.96 -18.37
N GLU A 232 3.51 -0.44 -19.60
CA GLU A 232 3.09 -1.22 -20.78
C GLU A 232 4.09 -2.32 -21.16
N ASP A 233 5.37 -2.15 -20.81
CA ASP A 233 6.45 -3.10 -21.08
C ASP A 233 6.39 -4.39 -20.23
N GLY A 234 5.42 -4.47 -19.31
CA GLY A 234 5.21 -5.61 -18.42
C GLY A 234 6.18 -5.67 -17.24
N SER A 235 6.95 -4.61 -16.99
CA SER A 235 7.75 -4.48 -15.77
C SER A 235 6.87 -4.37 -14.51
N ALA A 236 7.51 -4.46 -13.34
CA ALA A 236 6.79 -4.38 -12.08
C ALA A 236 6.06 -3.03 -11.93
N GLY A 237 4.91 -3.06 -11.27
CA GLY A 237 4.17 -1.84 -10.95
C GLY A 237 5.03 -0.86 -10.16
N GLN A 238 4.93 0.42 -10.50
CA GLN A 238 5.69 1.49 -9.91
C GLN A 238 4.77 2.38 -9.07
N LEU A 239 5.10 2.55 -7.80
CA LEU A 239 4.44 3.55 -6.97
C LEU A 239 4.88 4.94 -7.44
N VAL A 240 3.90 5.82 -7.65
CA VAL A 240 4.13 7.23 -7.95
C VAL A 240 3.52 8.05 -6.82
N THR A 241 4.34 8.92 -6.25
CA THR A 241 3.99 9.88 -5.19
C THR A 241 4.51 11.25 -5.58
N GLY A 242 4.26 12.26 -4.74
CA GLY A 242 4.85 13.58 -4.92
C GLY A 242 4.77 14.42 -3.65
N PRO A 243 5.10 15.71 -3.73
CA PRO A 243 5.06 16.60 -2.57
C PRO A 243 3.65 16.70 -2.00
N ALA A 244 3.54 16.76 -0.67
CA ALA A 244 2.27 17.01 -0.01
C ALA A 244 1.85 18.48 -0.17
N GLN A 245 0.55 18.71 -0.33
CA GLN A 245 -0.07 20.02 -0.28
C GLN A 245 -0.49 20.35 1.15
N ALA A 246 -0.12 21.54 1.64
CA ALA A 246 -0.65 22.05 2.90
C ALA A 246 -2.12 22.47 2.75
N ILE A 247 -2.95 22.05 3.69
CA ILE A 247 -4.39 22.36 3.72
C ILE A 247 -4.82 22.66 5.16
N THR A 248 -5.72 23.63 5.31
CA THR A 248 -6.32 24.00 6.59
C THR A 248 -7.74 23.42 6.68
N ILE A 249 -8.04 22.76 7.79
CA ILE A 249 -9.40 22.38 8.16
C ILE A 249 -9.97 23.46 9.09
N GLU A 250 -11.16 23.98 8.79
CA GLU A 250 -11.86 25.03 9.56
C GLU A 250 -13.07 24.51 10.36
#